data_AF-A0A957FRU2-F1
#
_entry.id   AF-A0A957FRU2-F1
#
_cell.length_a   1.000
_cell.length_b   1.000
_cell.length_c   1.000
_cell.angle_alpha   90.00
_cell.angle_beta   90.00
_cell.angle_gamma   90.00
#
_symmetry.space_group_name_H-M   'P 1'
#
loop_
_entity.id
_entity.type
_entity.pdbx_description
1 polymer ?
#
loop_
_entity_poly.entity_id
_entity_poly.type
_entity_poly.pdbx_seq_one_letter_code
_entity_poly.pdbx_strand_id
1 'polypeptide(L)'
;EARGKGFAIEADGETSYPFAIEDDVYASLARDAMSYFYLARSGIAIEAGIVGDDYARPAGHVAAPSDGEVNRGDRDVPCMSPDSAMAAYGEPWTCGYTLDVSGGWYDAGDHGKYVVNGGISVAQLMGAYERALVVDGADRSIFADGALPLPEHGNGVPDLLDEARWELDFMMRMVVPDGETLAGMAHHKIHDDRWTGIPLLPHEDDRPRALHRPSTAATLNLAAT
;
A
#
# COMPACT_ATOMS: atom_id res chain seq x y z
N GLU A 1 31.58 8.30 24.85
CA GLU A 1 31.63 9.15 23.64
C GLU A 1 30.80 10.40 23.86
N ALA A 2 31.03 11.47 23.08
CA ALA A 2 30.25 12.70 23.19
C ALA A 2 28.81 12.48 22.70
N ARG A 3 27.83 12.92 23.48
CA ARG A 3 26.39 12.88 23.15
C ARG A 3 25.79 14.28 23.30
N GLY A 4 24.79 14.60 22.48
CA GLY A 4 24.11 15.89 22.51
C GLY A 4 23.59 16.36 21.16
N LYS A 5 23.08 17.59 21.13
CA LYS A 5 22.49 18.23 19.96
C LYS A 5 23.31 19.44 19.53
N GLY A 6 23.19 19.83 18.26
CA GLY A 6 23.82 21.03 17.72
C GLY A 6 25.31 20.85 17.41
N PHE A 7 25.78 19.62 17.22
CA PHE A 7 27.09 19.38 16.65
C PHE A 7 27.15 19.89 15.21
N ALA A 8 28.33 20.32 14.77
CA ALA A 8 28.59 20.68 13.38
C ALA A 8 29.99 20.20 13.02
N ILE A 9 30.20 19.91 11.73
CA ILE A 9 31.52 19.66 11.16
C ILE A 9 32.02 20.96 10.56
N GLU A 10 33.22 21.39 10.94
CA GLU A 10 33.93 22.51 10.31
C GLU A 10 35.10 21.99 9.49
N ALA A 11 35.17 22.39 8.21
CA ALA A 11 36.26 22.03 7.30
C ALA A 11 36.45 23.14 6.26
N ASP A 12 37.69 23.56 6.03
CA ASP A 12 38.05 24.59 5.03
C ASP A 12 37.24 25.89 5.13
N GLY A 13 36.83 26.28 6.34
CA GLY A 13 36.04 27.49 6.61
C GLY A 13 34.54 27.33 6.40
N GLU A 14 34.06 26.14 6.04
CA GLU A 14 32.65 25.81 5.90
C GLU A 14 32.13 25.05 7.12
N THR A 15 30.84 25.25 7.44
CA THR A 15 30.16 24.60 8.58
C THR A 15 28.95 23.82 8.08
N SER A 16 28.81 22.56 8.51
CA SER A 16 27.63 21.73 8.20
C SER A 16 26.36 22.25 8.86
N TYR A 17 25.20 21.72 8.44
CA TYR A 17 23.98 21.83 9.25
C TYR A 17 24.20 21.21 10.64
N PRO A 18 23.52 21.72 11.69
CA PRO A 18 23.59 21.15 13.01
C PRO A 18 22.99 19.74 13.04
N PHE A 19 23.61 18.82 13.77
CA PHE A 19 23.13 17.45 13.96
C PHE A 19 23.22 16.99 15.41
N ALA A 20 22.56 15.86 15.71
CA ALA A 20 22.57 15.23 17.02
C ALA A 20 23.39 13.93 17.00
N ILE A 21 23.99 13.61 18.14
CA ILE A 21 24.61 12.32 18.43
C ILE A 21 23.90 11.77 19.67
N GLU A 22 22.89 10.93 19.44
CA GLU A 22 22.02 10.33 20.46
C GLU A 22 21.70 8.87 20.07
N ASP A 23 21.23 8.06 21.01
CA ASP A 23 20.97 6.63 20.77
C ASP A 23 19.69 6.38 19.96
N ASP A 24 18.79 7.36 19.93
CA ASP A 24 17.39 7.24 19.47
C ASP A 24 17.03 8.21 18.34
N VAL A 25 18.03 8.72 17.62
CA VAL A 25 17.84 9.71 16.52
C VAL A 25 16.89 9.23 15.40
N TYR A 26 16.61 7.92 15.32
CA TYR A 26 15.69 7.33 14.33
C TYR A 26 14.41 6.75 14.94
N ALA A 27 14.18 6.88 16.26
CA ALA A 27 13.05 6.25 16.93
C ALA A 27 11.70 6.73 16.37
N SER A 28 11.55 8.03 16.13
CA SER A 28 10.34 8.57 15.49
C SER A 28 10.26 8.20 14.01
N LEU A 29 11.39 8.21 13.29
CA LEU A 29 11.43 7.94 11.86
C LEU A 29 10.89 6.54 11.52
N ALA A 30 11.22 5.52 12.32
CA ALA A 30 10.69 4.18 12.10
C ALA A 30 9.16 4.14 12.20
N ARG A 31 8.59 4.80 13.22
CA ARG A 31 7.14 4.91 13.41
C ARG A 31 6.48 5.71 12.28
N ASP A 32 7.07 6.83 11.89
CA ASP A 32 6.56 7.69 10.82
C ASP A 32 6.57 6.95 9.47
N ALA A 33 7.65 6.22 9.18
CA ALA A 33 7.78 5.42 7.97
C ALA A 33 6.73 4.29 7.88
N MET A 34 6.46 3.60 8.99
CA MET A 34 5.40 2.58 9.02
C MET A 34 4.00 3.19 8.96
N SER A 35 3.80 4.40 9.52
CA SER A 35 2.50 5.10 9.50
C SER A 35 2.11 5.57 8.09
N TYR A 36 3.05 5.64 7.15
CA TYR A 36 2.77 5.96 5.74
C TYR A 36 1.73 5.01 5.12
N PHE A 37 1.80 3.72 5.41
CA PHE A 37 0.93 2.73 4.79
C PHE A 37 -0.55 2.97 5.11
N TYR A 38 -0.86 3.45 6.33
CA TYR A 38 -2.21 3.87 6.69
C TYR A 38 -2.72 4.99 5.77
N LEU A 39 -1.91 6.02 5.53
CA LEU A 39 -2.26 7.13 4.61
C LEU A 39 -2.50 6.64 3.17
N ALA A 40 -1.79 5.58 2.77
CA ALA A 40 -1.90 4.95 1.46
C ALA A 40 -3.09 4.00 1.33
N ARG A 41 -3.80 3.64 2.42
CA ARG A 41 -4.92 2.68 2.34
C ARG A 41 -6.03 3.14 1.40
N SER A 42 -6.39 2.27 0.46
CA SER A 42 -7.61 2.33 -0.34
C SER A 42 -8.76 1.65 0.39
N GLY A 43 -10.01 1.97 0.04
CA GLY A 43 -11.18 1.27 0.60
C GLY A 43 -11.62 1.71 2.01
N ILE A 44 -10.89 2.63 2.65
CA ILE A 44 -11.19 3.13 4.00
C ILE A 44 -10.98 4.65 4.08
N ALA A 45 -11.75 5.30 4.96
CA ALA A 45 -11.52 6.69 5.31
C ALA A 45 -10.21 6.82 6.10
N ILE A 46 -9.47 7.89 5.83
CA ILE A 46 -8.30 8.25 6.61
C ILE A 46 -8.76 9.24 7.68
N GLU A 47 -8.68 8.81 8.94
CA GLU A 47 -9.34 9.49 10.04
C GLU A 47 -8.48 10.62 10.61
N ALA A 48 -9.08 11.82 10.72
CA ALA A 48 -8.42 12.98 11.32
C ALA A 48 -7.94 12.73 12.76
N GLY A 49 -8.63 11.87 13.51
CA GLY A 49 -8.22 11.48 14.86
C GLY A 49 -6.88 10.73 14.91
N ILE A 50 -6.45 10.15 13.79
CA ILE A 50 -5.21 9.38 13.67
C ILE A 50 -4.10 10.21 13.02
N VAL A 51 -4.40 10.93 11.92
CA VAL A 51 -3.40 11.60 11.09
C VAL A 51 -3.46 13.13 11.11
N GLY A 52 -4.44 13.71 11.80
CA GLY A 52 -4.74 15.15 11.76
C GLY A 52 -5.61 15.57 10.57
N ASP A 53 -6.26 16.73 10.69
CA ASP A 53 -7.22 17.22 9.69
C ASP A 53 -6.60 17.44 8.29
N ASP A 54 -5.32 17.83 8.23
CA ASP A 54 -4.63 18.13 6.97
C ASP A 54 -4.40 16.89 6.08
N TYR A 55 -4.37 15.70 6.68
CA TYR A 55 -4.14 14.42 5.99
C TYR A 55 -5.37 13.52 5.95
N ALA A 56 -6.44 13.90 6.65
CA ALA A 56 -7.69 13.16 6.64
C ALA A 56 -8.36 13.23 5.27
N ARG A 57 -8.97 12.12 4.85
CA ARG A 57 -9.73 12.08 3.58
C ARG A 57 -10.84 11.03 3.63
N PRO A 58 -11.93 11.21 2.86
CA PRO A 58 -12.91 10.16 2.64
C PRO A 58 -12.28 8.89 2.05
N ALA A 59 -13.02 7.78 2.17
CA ALA A 59 -12.64 6.53 1.54
C ALA A 59 -12.65 6.68 0.01
N GLY A 60 -11.55 6.32 -0.63
CA GLY A 60 -11.49 6.21 -2.09
C GLY A 60 -11.68 4.77 -2.53
N HIS A 61 -12.17 4.59 -3.76
CA HIS A 61 -12.33 3.27 -4.37
C HIS A 61 -13.25 2.32 -3.57
N VAL A 62 -14.41 2.84 -3.16
CA VAL A 62 -15.45 2.12 -2.38
C VAL A 62 -16.81 2.02 -3.09
N ALA A 63 -16.85 2.07 -4.42
CA ALA A 63 -18.06 1.99 -5.22
C ALA A 63 -17.99 0.91 -6.31
N ALA A 64 -19.13 0.60 -6.92
CA ALA A 64 -19.23 -0.07 -8.20
C ALA A 64 -19.63 0.95 -9.29
N PRO A 65 -19.30 0.70 -10.57
CA PRO A 65 -19.75 1.57 -11.67
C PRO A 65 -21.27 1.79 -11.72
N SER A 66 -22.05 0.82 -11.21
CA SER A 66 -23.50 0.88 -11.12
C SER A 66 -24.04 1.85 -10.07
N ASP A 67 -23.23 2.28 -9.11
CA ASP A 67 -23.68 3.05 -7.95
C ASP A 67 -23.95 4.52 -8.31
N GLY A 68 -23.44 4.99 -9.46
CA GLY A 68 -23.60 6.38 -9.91
C GLY A 68 -22.76 7.39 -9.14
N GLU A 69 -21.80 6.91 -8.35
CA GLU A 69 -20.82 7.72 -7.62
C GLU A 69 -19.74 8.27 -8.55
N VAL A 70 -19.03 9.33 -8.10
CA VAL A 70 -17.89 9.88 -8.83
C VAL A 70 -16.81 8.81 -8.96
N ASN A 71 -16.43 8.22 -7.83
CA ASN A 71 -15.52 7.10 -7.76
C ASN A 71 -16.19 5.80 -8.25
N ARG A 72 -15.53 5.05 -9.15
CA ARG A 72 -16.16 3.95 -9.92
C ARG A 72 -15.58 2.55 -9.68
N GLY A 73 -14.85 2.38 -8.59
CA GLY A 73 -14.31 1.08 -8.17
C GLY A 73 -14.14 1.07 -6.65
N ASP A 74 -13.62 0.03 -6.02
CA ASP A 74 -13.10 -1.21 -6.60
C ASP A 74 -14.00 -2.43 -6.28
N ARG A 75 -15.33 -2.25 -6.12
CA ARG A 75 -16.26 -3.33 -5.73
C ARG A 75 -16.72 -4.24 -6.87
N ASP A 76 -16.63 -3.78 -8.12
CA ASP A 76 -17.08 -4.52 -9.31
C ASP A 76 -16.19 -4.16 -10.52
N VAL A 77 -14.92 -4.56 -10.45
CA VAL A 77 -13.90 -4.14 -11.42
C VAL A 77 -13.79 -5.15 -12.57
N PRO A 78 -14.04 -4.75 -13.83
CA PRO A 78 -13.88 -5.63 -14.98
C PRO A 78 -12.41 -5.78 -15.38
N CYS A 79 -12.12 -6.82 -16.16
CA CYS A 79 -10.86 -6.91 -16.90
C CYS A 79 -10.75 -5.81 -17.95
N MET A 80 -9.51 -5.36 -18.19
CA MET A 80 -9.24 -4.36 -19.21
C MET A 80 -9.74 -4.77 -20.60
N SER A 81 -10.04 -3.77 -21.42
CA SER A 81 -10.49 -4.01 -22.79
C SER A 81 -9.37 -4.63 -23.66
N PRO A 82 -9.71 -5.39 -24.71
CA PRO A 82 -8.73 -5.90 -25.67
C PRO A 82 -7.83 -4.82 -26.28
N ASP A 83 -8.37 -3.62 -26.53
CA ASP A 83 -7.62 -2.50 -27.09
C ASP A 83 -6.63 -1.92 -26.06
N SER A 84 -7.06 -1.78 -24.80
CA SER A 84 -6.19 -1.35 -23.70
C SER A 84 -5.06 -2.36 -23.47
N ALA A 85 -5.38 -3.66 -23.53
CA ALA A 85 -4.39 -4.72 -23.42
C ALA A 85 -3.40 -4.71 -24.59
N MET A 86 -3.89 -4.51 -25.82
CA MET A 86 -3.04 -4.36 -27.00
C MET A 86 -2.06 -3.21 -26.84
N ALA A 87 -2.51 -2.06 -26.36
CA ALA A 87 -1.66 -0.90 -26.12
C ALA A 87 -0.62 -1.14 -25.01
N ALA A 88 -1.00 -1.84 -23.93
CA ALA A 88 -0.13 -2.09 -22.78
C ALA A 88 0.87 -3.24 -22.99
N TYR A 89 0.48 -4.26 -23.78
CA TYR A 89 1.19 -5.53 -23.85
C TYR A 89 1.55 -6.01 -25.25
N GLY A 90 1.05 -5.35 -26.30
CA GLY A 90 1.25 -5.77 -27.69
C GLY A 90 0.39 -6.98 -28.10
N GLU A 91 -0.54 -7.41 -27.25
CA GLU A 91 -1.48 -8.49 -27.54
C GLU A 91 -2.84 -8.25 -26.87
N PRO A 92 -3.96 -8.65 -27.51
CA PRO A 92 -5.28 -8.43 -26.95
C PRO A 92 -5.54 -9.41 -25.81
N TRP A 93 -6.17 -8.93 -24.75
CA TRP A 93 -6.59 -9.76 -23.62
C TRP A 93 -7.79 -9.14 -22.93
N THR A 94 -8.69 -9.98 -22.43
CA THR A 94 -9.79 -9.60 -21.55
C THR A 94 -10.33 -10.86 -20.84
N CYS A 95 -11.26 -10.71 -19.91
CA CYS A 95 -11.93 -11.81 -19.22
C CYS A 95 -13.45 -11.57 -19.13
N GLY A 96 -14.22 -12.61 -18.80
CA GLY A 96 -15.68 -12.56 -18.71
C GLY A 96 -16.26 -12.26 -17.32
N TYR A 97 -15.42 -11.89 -16.35
CA TYR A 97 -15.81 -11.66 -14.96
C TYR A 97 -15.39 -10.27 -14.46
N THR A 98 -15.90 -9.94 -13.28
CA THR A 98 -15.50 -8.79 -12.47
C THR A 98 -15.06 -9.26 -11.08
N LEU A 99 -14.31 -8.45 -10.36
CA LEU A 99 -13.88 -8.74 -8.99
C LEU A 99 -14.15 -7.55 -8.06
N ASP A 100 -14.53 -7.83 -6.81
CA ASP A 100 -14.35 -6.89 -5.70
C ASP A 100 -12.89 -6.98 -5.24
N VAL A 101 -12.13 -5.94 -5.55
CA VAL A 101 -10.71 -5.80 -5.19
C VAL A 101 -10.49 -4.58 -4.29
N SER A 102 -11.50 -4.22 -3.49
CA SER A 102 -11.41 -3.15 -2.49
C SER A 102 -10.34 -3.43 -1.41
N GLY A 103 -9.88 -2.37 -0.74
CA GLY A 103 -8.77 -2.43 0.21
C GLY A 103 -7.40 -2.31 -0.47
N GLY A 104 -6.34 -2.70 0.25
CA GLY A 104 -4.95 -2.56 -0.18
C GLY A 104 -4.43 -1.12 -0.11
N TRP A 105 -3.21 -0.92 -0.58
CA TRP A 105 -2.57 0.39 -0.66
C TRP A 105 -2.55 0.94 -2.08
N TYR A 106 -2.67 2.26 -2.20
CA TYR A 106 -2.21 2.97 -3.39
C TYR A 106 -0.69 2.89 -3.46
N ASP A 107 -0.16 2.55 -4.63
CA ASP A 107 1.23 2.14 -4.81
C ASP A 107 2.22 3.31 -4.81
N ALA A 108 1.79 4.45 -5.34
CA ALA A 108 2.59 5.65 -5.35
C ALA A 108 1.71 6.91 -5.33
N GLY A 109 2.08 7.92 -6.12
CA GLY A 109 1.31 9.16 -6.25
C GLY A 109 0.05 9.03 -7.12
N ASP A 110 -0.18 7.86 -7.73
CA ASP A 110 -1.42 7.50 -8.42
C ASP A 110 -2.31 6.60 -7.55
N HIS A 111 -3.52 6.33 -8.02
CA HIS A 111 -4.47 5.48 -7.30
C HIS A 111 -4.45 4.02 -7.74
N GLY A 112 -3.42 3.56 -8.45
CA GLY A 112 -3.27 2.14 -8.79
C GLY A 112 -2.81 1.28 -7.61
N LYS A 113 -3.11 -0.02 -7.70
CA LYS A 113 -2.73 -1.04 -6.70
C LYS A 113 -2.14 -2.25 -7.42
N TYR A 114 -1.00 -2.76 -6.96
CA TYR A 114 -0.12 -3.60 -7.77
C TYR A 114 0.39 -4.79 -6.96
N VAL A 115 -0.03 -6.02 -7.31
CA VAL A 115 0.34 -7.23 -6.55
C VAL A 115 1.85 -7.46 -6.51
N VAL A 116 2.58 -7.11 -7.57
CA VAL A 116 4.04 -7.31 -7.62
C VAL A 116 4.77 -6.37 -6.66
N ASN A 117 4.42 -5.09 -6.64
CA ASN A 117 5.11 -4.12 -5.78
C ASN A 117 4.57 -4.16 -4.34
N GLY A 118 3.26 -4.38 -4.17
CA GLY A 118 2.64 -4.69 -2.89
C GLY A 118 3.26 -5.93 -2.24
N GLY A 119 3.55 -6.98 -3.02
CA GLY A 119 4.18 -8.20 -2.53
C GLY A 119 5.55 -7.96 -1.87
N ILE A 120 6.45 -7.22 -2.52
CA ILE A 120 7.75 -6.90 -1.89
C ILE A 120 7.58 -5.96 -0.68
N SER A 121 6.65 -5.00 -0.73
CA SER A 121 6.36 -4.12 0.42
C SER A 121 5.86 -4.90 1.63
N VAL A 122 4.87 -5.78 1.46
CA VAL A 122 4.35 -6.68 2.51
C VAL A 122 5.46 -7.58 3.04
N ALA A 123 6.25 -8.19 2.16
CA ALA A 123 7.38 -9.03 2.57
C ALA A 123 8.40 -8.26 3.42
N GLN A 124 8.64 -6.97 3.14
CA GLN A 124 9.50 -6.14 3.97
C GLN A 124 8.91 -5.84 5.36
N LEU A 125 7.60 -5.56 5.46
CA LEU A 125 6.95 -5.35 6.76
C LEU A 125 6.96 -6.63 7.60
N MET A 126 6.53 -7.76 7.02
CA MET A 126 6.56 -9.06 7.71
C MET A 126 7.99 -9.47 8.05
N GLY A 127 8.94 -9.31 7.13
CA GLY A 127 10.35 -9.61 7.35
C GLY A 127 10.99 -8.75 8.44
N ALA A 128 10.59 -7.48 8.58
CA ALA A 128 11.04 -6.62 9.69
C ALA A 128 10.53 -7.14 11.04
N TYR A 129 9.26 -7.53 11.10
CA TYR A 129 8.66 -8.16 12.28
C TYR A 129 9.37 -9.46 12.64
N GLU A 130 9.48 -10.40 11.69
CA GLU A 130 10.14 -11.70 11.87
C GLU A 130 11.60 -11.54 12.32
N ARG A 131 12.34 -10.62 11.70
CA ARG A 131 13.73 -10.34 12.05
C ARG A 131 13.86 -9.88 13.51
N ALA A 132 12.95 -9.05 14.00
CA ALA A 132 12.97 -8.63 15.40
C ALA A 132 12.66 -9.75 16.39
N LEU A 133 12.07 -10.87 15.95
CA LEU A 133 11.87 -12.05 16.79
C LEU A 133 13.17 -12.85 17.00
N VAL A 134 14.10 -12.80 16.06
CA VAL A 134 15.26 -13.71 16.02
C VAL A 134 16.61 -13.02 16.25
N VAL A 135 16.68 -11.69 16.10
CA VAL A 135 17.91 -10.92 16.32
C VAL A 135 18.06 -10.54 17.79
N ASP A 136 19.17 -10.97 18.41
CA ASP A 136 19.52 -10.60 19.78
C ASP A 136 19.62 -9.07 19.92
N GLY A 137 18.92 -8.54 20.93
CA GLY A 137 18.92 -7.10 21.23
C GLY A 137 18.02 -6.25 20.32
N ALA A 138 17.25 -6.85 19.41
CA ALA A 138 16.24 -6.12 18.66
C ALA A 138 15.13 -5.60 19.59
N ASP A 139 14.75 -4.33 19.43
CA ASP A 139 13.58 -3.78 20.11
C ASP A 139 12.31 -4.26 19.40
N ARG A 140 11.53 -5.08 20.08
CA ARG A 140 10.25 -5.62 19.55
C ARG A 140 9.07 -4.71 19.87
N SER A 141 9.24 -3.76 20.80
CA SER A 141 8.14 -2.89 21.24
C SER A 141 7.68 -1.96 20.14
N ILE A 142 8.54 -1.64 19.17
CA ILE A 142 8.21 -0.83 17.99
C ILE A 142 7.19 -1.48 17.05
N PHE A 143 6.94 -2.79 17.20
CA PHE A 143 5.94 -3.54 16.42
C PHE A 143 4.82 -4.09 17.29
N ALA A 144 4.80 -3.77 18.59
CA ALA A 144 3.78 -4.29 19.48
C ALA A 144 2.37 -3.82 19.07
N ASP A 145 1.35 -4.52 19.57
CA ASP A 145 -0.01 -4.00 19.57
C ASP A 145 -0.02 -2.63 20.25
N GLY A 146 -0.53 -1.64 19.54
CA GLY A 146 -0.59 -0.24 19.95
C GLY A 146 0.66 0.60 19.70
N ALA A 147 1.65 0.10 18.94
CA ALA A 147 2.85 0.86 18.59
C ALA A 147 2.61 1.91 17.48
N LEU A 148 1.67 1.65 16.58
CA LEU A 148 1.33 2.48 15.43
C LEU A 148 -0.03 3.18 15.63
N PRO A 149 -0.21 4.36 15.02
CA PRO A 149 -1.50 5.04 15.00
C PRO A 149 -2.37 4.42 13.90
N LEU A 150 -3.04 3.30 14.19
CA LEU A 150 -3.91 2.59 13.25
C LEU A 150 -5.32 2.39 13.84
N PRO A 151 -6.36 2.18 13.01
CA PRO A 151 -7.68 1.78 13.49
C PRO A 151 -7.68 0.46 14.26
N GLU A 152 -6.76 -0.44 13.93
CA GLU A 152 -6.63 -1.76 14.55
C GLU A 152 -5.94 -1.73 15.93
N HIS A 153 -5.43 -0.57 16.36
CA HIS A 153 -4.71 -0.39 17.62
C HIS A 153 -5.49 -0.97 18.82
N GLY A 154 -4.85 -1.86 19.59
CA GLY A 154 -5.42 -2.48 20.78
C GLY A 154 -6.26 -3.74 20.50
N ASN A 155 -6.15 -4.33 19.31
CA ASN A 155 -6.89 -5.54 18.93
C ASN A 155 -6.19 -6.86 19.37
N GLY A 156 -5.00 -6.80 19.98
CA GLY A 156 -4.20 -7.95 20.38
C GLY A 156 -3.26 -8.49 19.29
N VAL A 157 -3.13 -7.81 18.15
CA VAL A 157 -2.25 -8.16 17.03
C VAL A 157 -1.15 -7.11 16.92
N PRO A 158 0.10 -7.50 16.61
CA PRO A 158 1.16 -6.54 16.28
C PRO A 158 0.71 -5.58 15.16
N ASP A 159 0.71 -4.26 15.41
CA ASP A 159 0.15 -3.28 14.47
C ASP A 159 0.80 -3.33 13.07
N LEU A 160 2.10 -3.65 12.99
CA LEU A 160 2.78 -3.83 11.71
C LEU A 160 2.22 -4.99 10.88
N LEU A 161 1.74 -6.04 11.56
CA LEU A 161 1.08 -7.18 10.91
C LEU A 161 -0.36 -6.87 10.52
N ASP A 162 -1.08 -6.03 11.27
CA ASP A 162 -2.38 -5.52 10.83
C ASP A 162 -2.25 -4.68 9.56
N GLU A 163 -1.24 -3.83 9.48
CA GLU A 163 -0.96 -3.07 8.27
C GLU A 163 -0.59 -4.00 7.11
N ALA A 164 0.32 -4.96 7.30
CA ALA A 164 0.67 -5.95 6.28
C ALA A 164 -0.55 -6.77 5.80
N ARG A 165 -1.46 -7.12 6.72
CA ARG A 165 -2.70 -7.83 6.42
C ARG A 165 -3.61 -7.01 5.50
N TRP A 166 -3.63 -5.69 5.61
CA TRP A 166 -4.46 -4.83 4.76
C TRP A 166 -4.16 -5.03 3.27
N GLU A 167 -2.88 -5.16 2.91
CA GLU A 167 -2.46 -5.42 1.53
C GLU A 167 -2.59 -6.90 1.16
N LEU A 168 -2.32 -7.84 2.08
CA LEU A 168 -2.56 -9.27 1.83
C LEU A 168 -4.03 -9.57 1.50
N ASP A 169 -4.97 -8.95 2.22
CA ASP A 169 -6.40 -9.09 1.94
C ASP A 169 -6.75 -8.59 0.52
N PHE A 170 -6.10 -7.52 0.05
CA PHE A 170 -6.22 -7.07 -1.34
C PHE A 170 -5.59 -8.06 -2.33
N MET A 171 -4.37 -8.54 -2.06
CA MET A 171 -3.69 -9.49 -2.94
C MET A 171 -4.50 -10.80 -3.08
N MET A 172 -5.15 -11.26 -2.01
CA MET A 172 -6.06 -12.41 -2.05
C MET A 172 -7.32 -12.18 -2.90
N ARG A 173 -7.82 -10.93 -2.96
CA ARG A 173 -8.93 -10.54 -3.84
C ARG A 173 -8.52 -10.48 -5.32
N MET A 174 -7.22 -10.41 -5.63
CA MET A 174 -6.69 -10.34 -6.98
C MET A 174 -6.54 -11.71 -7.67
N VAL A 175 -7.02 -12.80 -7.05
CA VAL A 175 -6.94 -14.15 -7.60
C VAL A 175 -8.02 -14.37 -8.67
N VAL A 176 -7.61 -14.93 -9.81
CA VAL A 176 -8.51 -15.37 -10.87
C VAL A 176 -9.46 -16.45 -10.33
N PRO A 177 -10.79 -16.30 -10.47
CA PRO A 177 -11.77 -17.22 -9.93
C PRO A 177 -11.65 -18.66 -10.45
N ASP A 178 -12.16 -19.61 -9.67
CA ASP A 178 -12.30 -21.00 -10.09
C ASP A 178 -13.15 -21.13 -11.37
N GLY A 179 -12.79 -22.07 -12.24
CA GLY A 179 -13.47 -22.32 -13.50
C GLY A 179 -13.00 -21.45 -14.67
N GLU A 180 -12.21 -20.41 -14.41
CA GLU A 180 -11.56 -19.60 -15.43
C GLU A 180 -10.26 -20.24 -15.95
N THR A 181 -9.84 -19.85 -17.16
CA THR A 181 -8.67 -20.45 -17.83
C THR A 181 -7.37 -20.32 -17.03
N LEU A 182 -7.23 -19.24 -16.24
CA LEU A 182 -6.06 -18.96 -15.41
C LEU A 182 -6.38 -19.03 -13.91
N ALA A 183 -7.38 -19.83 -13.51
CA ALA A 183 -7.79 -19.99 -12.11
C ALA A 183 -6.59 -20.20 -11.17
N GLY A 184 -6.58 -19.48 -10.05
CA GLY A 184 -5.50 -19.50 -9.07
C GLY A 184 -4.29 -18.62 -9.40
N MET A 185 -4.20 -18.04 -10.59
CA MET A 185 -3.23 -16.96 -10.86
C MET A 185 -3.69 -15.64 -10.26
N ALA A 186 -2.75 -14.73 -9.98
CA ALA A 186 -3.07 -13.38 -9.52
C ALA A 186 -3.00 -12.36 -10.67
N HIS A 187 -4.00 -11.49 -10.76
CA HIS A 187 -3.99 -10.27 -11.58
C HIS A 187 -2.76 -9.42 -11.25
N HIS A 188 -2.11 -8.85 -12.27
CA HIS A 188 -0.85 -8.14 -12.06
C HIS A 188 -1.02 -6.84 -11.26
N LYS A 189 -2.11 -6.12 -11.53
CA LYS A 189 -2.44 -4.81 -10.97
C LYS A 189 -3.88 -4.42 -11.30
N ILE A 190 -4.37 -3.39 -10.63
CA ILE A 190 -5.63 -2.72 -10.89
C ILE A 190 -5.40 -1.21 -10.83
N HIS A 191 -5.79 -0.49 -11.88
CA HIS A 191 -5.73 0.96 -11.90
C HIS A 191 -6.71 1.54 -12.92
N ASP A 192 -6.71 2.85 -13.04
CA ASP A 192 -7.53 3.61 -13.98
C ASP A 192 -7.23 3.23 -15.44
N ASP A 193 -8.22 3.33 -16.32
CA ASP A 193 -8.02 3.11 -17.75
C ASP A 193 -7.04 4.13 -18.39
N ARG A 194 -6.84 5.29 -17.73
CA ARG A 194 -5.93 6.37 -18.12
C ARG A 194 -5.43 7.14 -16.91
N TRP A 195 -4.24 7.73 -17.03
CA TRP A 195 -3.69 8.62 -16.00
C TRP A 195 -4.59 9.82 -15.70
N THR A 196 -4.76 10.08 -14.41
CA THR A 196 -5.38 11.30 -13.88
C THR A 196 -4.35 12.42 -13.69
N GLY A 197 -4.84 13.65 -13.55
CA GLY A 197 -4.01 14.83 -13.25
C GLY A 197 -3.87 15.06 -11.75
N ILE A 198 -2.85 15.83 -11.36
CA ILE A 198 -2.63 16.26 -9.97
C ILE A 198 -3.07 17.73 -9.78
N PRO A 199 -3.61 18.12 -8.60
CA PRO A 199 -3.98 17.26 -7.46
C PRO A 199 -5.36 16.62 -7.65
N LEU A 200 -5.53 15.37 -7.22
CA LEU A 200 -6.81 14.65 -7.20
C LEU A 200 -6.83 13.69 -6.01
N LEU A 201 -7.84 13.76 -5.15
CA LEU A 201 -7.95 12.81 -4.04
C LEU A 201 -8.59 11.49 -4.50
N PRO A 202 -8.30 10.36 -3.83
CA PRO A 202 -8.80 9.06 -4.27
C PRO A 202 -10.32 8.92 -4.37
N HIS A 203 -11.07 9.65 -3.55
CA HIS A 203 -12.55 9.63 -3.57
C HIS A 203 -13.16 10.49 -4.68
N GLU A 204 -12.35 11.33 -5.35
CA GLU A 204 -12.76 12.21 -6.44
C GLU A 204 -12.40 11.63 -7.81
N ASP A 205 -11.71 10.48 -7.84
CA ASP A 205 -11.27 9.83 -9.06
C ASP A 205 -12.44 9.33 -9.90
N ASP A 206 -12.67 9.96 -11.05
CA ASP A 206 -13.80 9.66 -11.93
C ASP A 206 -13.51 8.58 -12.98
N ARG A 207 -12.30 8.01 -12.99
CA ARG A 207 -11.88 7.07 -14.02
C ARG A 207 -12.50 5.68 -13.82
N PRO A 208 -12.86 4.99 -14.91
CA PRO A 208 -13.11 3.55 -14.86
C PRO A 208 -11.85 2.81 -14.40
N ARG A 209 -12.05 1.80 -13.57
CA ARG A 209 -11.01 0.93 -13.02
C ARG A 209 -10.97 -0.37 -13.82
N ALA A 210 -9.78 -0.94 -14.02
CA ALA A 210 -9.62 -2.17 -14.77
C ALA A 210 -8.59 -3.13 -14.15
N LEU A 211 -8.95 -4.41 -14.08
CA LEU A 211 -8.01 -5.49 -13.77
C LEU A 211 -7.09 -5.70 -14.97
N HIS A 212 -5.79 -5.66 -14.71
CA HIS A 212 -4.79 -6.06 -15.68
C HIS A 212 -4.61 -7.57 -15.69
N ARG A 213 -4.12 -8.12 -16.80
CA ARG A 213 -3.96 -9.56 -16.97
C ARG A 213 -3.19 -10.22 -15.82
N PRO A 214 -3.50 -11.47 -15.47
CA PRO A 214 -2.68 -12.25 -14.56
C PRO A 214 -1.24 -12.38 -15.04
N SER A 215 -0.31 -12.48 -14.09
CA SER A 215 1.10 -12.68 -14.42
C SER A 215 1.75 -13.68 -13.48
N THR A 216 2.75 -14.41 -13.99
CA THR A 216 3.56 -15.30 -13.16
C THR A 216 4.23 -14.55 -12.01
N ALA A 217 4.71 -13.32 -12.25
CA ALA A 217 5.35 -12.50 -11.23
C ALA A 217 4.39 -12.16 -10.08
N ALA A 218 3.17 -11.70 -10.38
CA ALA A 218 2.18 -11.39 -9.36
C ALA A 218 1.74 -12.65 -8.60
N THR A 219 1.55 -13.75 -9.32
CA THR A 219 1.17 -15.04 -8.72
C THR A 219 2.24 -15.54 -7.75
N LEU A 220 3.52 -15.40 -8.10
CA LEU A 220 4.63 -15.80 -7.23
C LEU A 220 4.84 -14.83 -6.06
N ASN A 221 4.52 -13.54 -6.22
CA ASN A 221 4.52 -12.60 -5.10
C ASN A 221 3.42 -12.99 -4.10
N LEU A 222 2.19 -13.19 -4.57
CA LEU A 222 1.08 -13.65 -3.73
C LEU A 222 1.40 -14.99 -3.04
N ALA A 223 2.03 -15.93 -3.73
CA ALA A 223 2.37 -17.22 -3.14
C ALA A 223 3.51 -17.15 -2.10
N ALA A 224 4.35 -16.12 -2.16
CA ALA A 224 5.52 -15.97 -1.29
C ALA A 224 5.23 -15.19 -0.01
N THR A 225 4.27 -14.27 -0.06
CA THR A 225 3.79 -13.46 1.07
C THR A 225 2.65 -14.15 1.79
#